data_AF-A0A819E8J6-F1
#
_entry.id   AF-A0A819E8J6-F1
#
_cell.length_a   1.000
_cell.length_b   1.000
_cell.length_c   1.000
_cell.angle_alpha   90.00
_cell.angle_beta   90.00
_cell.angle_gamma   90.00
#
_symmetry.space_group_name_H-M   'P 1'
#
loop_
_entity.id
_entity.type
_entity.pdbx_description
1 polymer ?
#
loop_
_entity_poly.entity_id
_entity_poly.type
_entity_poly.pdbx_seq_one_letter_code
_entity_poly.pdbx_strand_id
1 'polypeptide(L)' 'MNVIDATHEGNKARFINHNCQPNCFAKTIISGGVKRIVIYALIDINRGSELTYDYSFPEEDIKIPCHCGTNKCRIYLN' A
#
# COMPACT_ATOMS: atom_id res chain seq x y z
N MET A 1 -19.09 -0.37 -6.78
CA MET A 1 -17.65 -0.37 -6.42
C MET A 1 -17.38 -1.67 -5.68
N ASN A 2 -16.37 -2.43 -6.07
CA ASN A 2 -15.98 -3.66 -5.36
C ASN A 2 -14.74 -3.36 -4.52
N VAL A 3 -14.83 -3.60 -3.22
CA VAL A 3 -13.73 -3.44 -2.25
C VAL A 3 -13.25 -4.83 -1.84
N ILE A 4 -11.94 -5.00 -1.71
CA ILE A 4 -11.35 -6.22 -1.15
C ILE A 4 -11.04 -5.93 0.31
N ASP A 5 -11.71 -6.63 1.23
CA ASP A 5 -11.49 -6.52 2.67
C ASP A 5 -10.58 -7.66 3.15
N ALA A 6 -9.46 -7.32 3.79
CA ALA A 6 -8.50 -8.27 4.35
C ALA A 6 -8.44 -8.24 5.89
N THR A 7 -9.48 -7.71 6.53
CA THR A 7 -9.55 -7.53 7.99
C THR A 7 -9.50 -8.88 8.71
N HIS A 8 -10.35 -9.82 8.30
CA HIS A 8 -10.46 -11.15 8.91
C HIS A 8 -9.74 -12.26 8.12
N GLU A 9 -9.81 -12.19 6.79
CA GLU A 9 -9.22 -13.20 5.90
C GLU A 9 -8.36 -12.53 4.83
N GLY A 10 -7.15 -13.04 4.60
CA GLY A 10 -6.23 -12.44 3.64
C GLY A 10 -4.91 -13.19 3.60
N ASN A 11 -3.90 -12.60 2.96
CA ASN A 11 -2.55 -13.14 2.91
C ASN A 11 -1.55 -12.17 3.55
N LYS A 12 -0.25 -12.47 3.44
CA LYS A 12 0.82 -11.64 4.02
C LYS A 12 0.87 -10.21 3.49
N ALA A 13 0.26 -9.91 2.34
CA ALA A 13 0.25 -8.57 1.76
C ALA A 13 -0.52 -7.56 2.64
N ARG A 14 -1.40 -8.01 3.55
CA ARG A 14 -2.12 -7.14 4.49
C ARG A 14 -1.22 -6.37 5.47
N PHE A 15 0.05 -6.75 5.56
CA PHE A 15 1.02 -6.13 6.46
C PHE A 15 1.97 -5.14 5.76
N ILE A 16 1.81 -4.92 4.45
CA ILE A 16 2.66 -3.99 3.71
C ILE A 16 2.23 -2.57 4.06
N ASN A 17 3.12 -1.83 4.73
CA ASN A 17 2.82 -0.49 5.25
C ASN A 17 2.83 0.61 4.18
N HIS A 18 2.31 1.76 4.57
CA HIS A 18 2.40 2.98 3.79
C HIS A 18 3.78 3.62 3.87
N ASN A 19 4.25 4.14 2.73
CA ASN A 19 5.32 5.13 2.70
C ASN A 19 5.01 6.21 1.64
N CYS A 20 5.27 7.48 1.94
CA CYS A 20 5.12 8.58 0.98
C CYS A 20 6.17 8.56 -0.15
N GLN A 21 7.29 7.84 0.05
CA GLN A 21 8.27 7.51 -0.99
C GLN A 21 8.45 5.98 -1.04
N PRO A 22 7.47 5.25 -1.58
CA PRO A 22 7.44 3.79 -1.51
C PRO A 22 8.43 3.14 -2.46
N ASN A 23 8.74 1.86 -2.20
CA ASN A 23 9.52 1.01 -3.09
C ASN A 23 8.67 0.02 -3.90
N CYS A 24 7.36 -0.04 -3.65
CA CYS A 24 6.39 -0.83 -4.39
C CYS A 24 5.19 0.00 -4.87
N PHE A 25 4.45 -0.53 -5.84
CA PHE A 25 3.15 -0.01 -6.27
C PHE A 25 2.12 -1.13 -6.40
N ALA A 26 0.86 -0.79 -6.17
CA ALA A 26 -0.27 -1.72 -6.34
C ALA A 26 -0.86 -1.59 -7.75
N LYS A 27 -1.15 -2.72 -8.39
CA LYS A 27 -1.84 -2.75 -9.69
C LYS A 27 -2.94 -3.80 -9.68
N THR A 28 -4.11 -3.40 -10.20
CA THR A 28 -5.22 -4.31 -10.42
C THR A 28 -5.02 -5.04 -11.75
N ILE A 29 -5.05 -6.37 -11.72
CA ILE A 29 -4.97 -7.23 -12.89
C ILE A 29 -6.19 -8.15 -12.95
N ILE A 30 -6.47 -8.71 -14.13
CA ILE A 30 -7.45 -9.79 -14.29
C ILE A 30 -6.66 -11.08 -14.47
N SER A 31 -6.97 -12.09 -13.67
CA SER A 31 -6.35 -13.41 -13.78
C SER A 31 -7.43 -14.47 -13.63
N GLY A 32 -7.62 -15.33 -14.64
CA GLY A 32 -8.70 -16.30 -14.67
C GLY A 32 -10.10 -15.67 -14.54
N GLY A 33 -10.32 -14.50 -15.14
CA GLY A 33 -11.60 -13.78 -15.07
C GLY A 33 -11.87 -13.02 -13.77
N VAL A 34 -10.99 -13.14 -12.76
CA VAL A 34 -11.15 -12.49 -11.46
C VAL A 34 -10.17 -11.32 -11.32
N LYS A 35 -10.65 -10.17 -10.86
CA LYS A 35 -9.80 -9.02 -10.53
C LYS A 35 -8.99 -9.31 -9.26
N ARG A 36 -7.69 -9.05 -9.32
CA ARG A 36 -6.74 -9.22 -8.21
C ARG A 36 -5.88 -7.97 -8.09
N ILE A 37 -5.51 -7.62 -6.86
CA ILE A 37 -4.51 -6.58 -6.59
C ILE A 37 -3.16 -7.27 -6.42
N VAL A 38 -2.16 -6.82 -7.18
CA VAL A 38 -0.79 -7.32 -7.11
C VAL A 38 0.14 -6.17 -6.77
N ILE A 39 1.07 -6.43 -5.86
CA ILE A 39 2.12 -5.49 -5.47
C ILE A 39 3.37 -5.78 -6.29
N TYR A 40 3.86 -4.77 -6.98
CA TYR A 40 5.06 -4.82 -7.82
C TYR A 40 6.14 -3.91 -7.25
N ALA A 41 7.41 -4.30 -7.38
CA ALA A 41 8.52 -3.43 -7.03
C ALA A 41 8.69 -2.29 -8.05
N LEU A 42 9.00 -1.08 -7.57
CA LEU A 42 9.36 0.07 -8.39
C LEU A 42 10.85 0.12 -8.69
N ILE A 43 11.65 -0.45 -7.79
CA ILE A 43 13.11 -0.45 -7.79
C ILE A 43 13.61 -1.81 -7.32
N ASP A 44 14.92 -2.06 -7.47
CA ASP A 44 15.56 -3.19 -6.82
C ASP A 44 15.54 -3.00 -5.29
N ILE A 45 15.08 -4.02 -4.56
CA ILE A 45 14.90 -3.96 -3.11
C ILE A 45 15.90 -4.90 -2.44
N ASN A 46 16.76 -4.32 -1.60
CA ASN A 46 17.75 -5.07 -0.85
C ASN A 46 17.09 -5.98 0.19
N ARG A 47 17.72 -7.12 0.48
CA ARG A 47 17.26 -8.03 1.53
C ARG A 47 17.20 -7.29 2.87
N GLY A 48 16.08 -7.46 3.57
CA GLY A 48 15.83 -6.85 4.88
C GLY A 48 15.21 -5.45 4.81
N SER A 49 15.10 -4.83 3.62
CA SER A 49 14.32 -3.61 3.46
C SER A 49 12.82 -3.89 3.62
N GLU A 50 12.11 -2.98 4.28
CA GLU A 50 10.65 -3.02 4.39
C GLU A 50 10.01 -2.79 3.02
N LEU A 51 8.99 -3.57 2.68
CA LEU A 51 8.17 -3.35 1.49
C LEU A 51 7.06 -2.35 1.83
N THR A 52 6.90 -1.32 1.01
CA THR A 52 5.93 -0.23 1.24
C THR A 52 5.29 0.23 -0.06
N TYR A 53 4.03 0.69 0.00
CA TYR A 53 3.35 1.29 -1.15
C TYR A 53 2.55 2.55 -0.74
N ASP A 54 2.18 3.39 -1.69
CA ASP A 54 1.26 4.49 -1.40
C ASP A 54 -0.17 3.95 -1.25
N TYR A 55 -0.77 4.15 -0.08
CA TYR A 55 -2.15 3.71 0.18
C TYR A 55 -3.15 4.53 -0.63
N SER A 56 -2.79 5.76 -1.02
CA SER A 56 -3.65 6.69 -1.75
C SER A 56 -5.03 6.81 -1.11
N PHE A 57 -5.09 6.91 0.23
CA PHE A 57 -6.36 7.09 0.91
C PHE A 57 -7.04 8.39 0.45
N PRO A 58 -8.38 8.36 0.30
CA PRO A 58 -9.13 9.58 0.03
C PRO A 58 -9.01 10.54 1.20
N GLU A 59 -9.14 11.85 0.94
CA GLU A 59 -9.14 12.83 2.01
C GLU A 59 -10.38 12.68 2.91
N GLU A 60 -10.15 12.60 4.22
CA GLU A 60 -11.20 12.51 5.23
C GLU A 60 -10.96 13.54 6.36
N ASP A 61 -12.03 13.89 7.09
CA ASP A 61 -11.97 14.82 8.22
C ASP A 61 -11.15 14.27 9.39
N ILE A 62 -11.23 12.96 9.62
CA ILE A 62 -10.49 12.28 10.68
C ILE A 62 -9.11 11.91 10.12
N LYS A 63 -8.09 12.66 10.54
CA LYS A 63 -6.72 12.50 10.07
C LYS A 63 -5.98 11.37 10.80
N ILE A 64 -5.35 10.49 10.02
CA ILE A 64 -4.52 9.40 10.51
C ILE A 64 -3.05 9.78 10.34
N PRO A 65 -2.25 9.90 11.41
CA PRO A 65 -0.84 10.28 11.32
C PRO A 65 -0.03 9.29 10.47
N CYS A 66 0.82 9.83 9.61
CA CYS A 66 1.78 9.06 8.83
C CYS A 66 3.12 8.96 9.58
N HIS A 67 3.60 7.73 9.76
CA HIS A 67 4.85 7.44 10.47
C HIS A 67 5.98 6.97 9.53
N CYS A 68 5.89 7.26 8.23
CA CYS A 68 6.85 6.73 7.25
C CYS A 68 8.28 7.32 7.34
N GLY A 69 8.46 8.43 8.07
CA GLY A 69 9.79 9.00 8.35
C GLY A 69 10.52 9.65 7.17
N THR A 70 9.88 9.79 5.99
CA THR A 70 10.52 10.40 4.83
C THR A 70 10.56 11.92 4.89
N ASN A 71 11.58 12.53 4.28
CA ASN A 71 11.71 14.00 4.20
C ASN A 71 10.56 14.67 3.45
N LYS A 72 9.86 13.92 2.57
CA LYS A 72 8.69 14.38 1.81
C LYS A 72 7.39 13.75 2.33
N CYS A 73 7.32 13.41 3.62
CA CYS A 73 6.13 12.84 4.23
C CYS A 73 4.93 13.80 4.11
N ARG A 74 3.75 13.26 3.75
CA ARG A 74 2.48 14.00 3.70
C ARG A 74 1.88 14.31 5.07
N ILE A 75 2.56 13.93 6.16
CA ILE A 75 2.16 14.09 7.56
C ILE A 75 0.99 13.17 7.96
N TYR A 76 0.00 12.98 7.09
CA TYR A 76 -1.15 12.11 7.28
C TYR A 76 -1.26 11.07 6.15
N LEU A 77 -1.95 9.96 6.44
CA LEU A 77 -2.23 8.92 5.44
C LEU A 77 -3.36 9.34 4.50
N ASN A 78 -4.30 10.14 5.01
CA ASN A 78 -5.53 10.66 4.41
C ASN A 78 -5.67 12.18 4.64
#